data_AF-A0A178MPK4-F1
#
_entry.id   AF-A0A178MPK4-F1
#
_cell.length_a   1.000
_cell.length_b   1.000
_cell.length_c   1.000
_cell.angle_alpha   90.00
_cell.angle_beta   90.00
_cell.angle_gamma   90.00
#
_symmetry.space_group_name_H-M   'P 1'
#
loop_
_entity.id
_entity.type
_entity.pdbx_description
1 polymer ?
#
loop_
_entity_poly.entity_id
_entity_poly.type
_entity_poly.pdbx_seq_one_letter_code
_entity_poly.pdbx_strand_id
1 'polypeptide(L)'
;MVNGDVEKRLWAAADQLWANTGLKPAQFSVPVLGLVFLRYAEKKFALAEAKLGPVGSGGRRKIGKADYEAEGVIFLRPEARFSALQSLTEGDNIGKAINEAMKAIEDENPDLKGDRVEPAPEAQG
;
A
#
# COMPACT_ATOMS: atom_id res chain seq x y z
N MET A 1 28.16 20.30 9.06
CA MET A 1 26.88 20.02 9.73
C MET A 1 25.74 20.62 8.90
N VAL A 2 25.33 19.99 7.80
CA VAL A 2 24.38 20.59 6.82
C VAL A 2 23.09 19.77 6.64
N ASN A 3 23.04 18.51 7.10
CA ASN A 3 21.88 17.64 6.82
C ASN A 3 20.65 17.95 7.69
N GLY A 4 20.83 18.31 8.97
CA GLY A 4 19.72 18.52 9.89
C GLY A 4 18.85 19.75 9.54
N ASP A 5 19.43 20.77 8.90
CA ASP A 5 18.69 21.98 8.54
C ASP A 5 17.85 21.79 7.27
N VAL A 6 18.30 20.95 6.35
CA VAL A 6 17.52 20.58 5.14
C VAL A 6 16.34 19.70 5.53
N GLU A 7 16.57 18.72 6.41
CA GLU A 7 15.51 17.87 6.95
C GLU A 7 14.46 18.69 7.71
N LYS A 8 14.88 19.61 8.59
CA LYS A 8 13.97 20.52 9.30
C LYS A 8 13.17 21.41 8.36
N ARG A 9 13.78 21.91 7.28
CA ARG A 9 13.08 22.74 6.28
C ARG A 9 12.08 21.94 5.45
N LEU A 10 12.41 20.70 5.09
CA LEU A 10 11.50 19.78 4.42
C LEU A 10 10.30 19.42 5.32
N TRP A 11 10.58 19.11 6.59
CA TRP A 11 9.54 18.87 7.59
C TRP A 11 8.65 20.10 7.79
N ALA A 12 9.22 21.29 7.92
CA ALA A 12 8.44 22.53 8.07
C ALA A 12 7.60 22.86 6.82
N ALA A 13 8.13 22.60 5.62
CA ALA A 13 7.40 22.81 4.38
C ALA A 13 6.23 21.81 4.24
N ALA A 14 6.45 20.55 4.61
CA ALA A 14 5.41 19.52 4.63
C ALA A 14 4.33 19.84 5.67
N ASP A 15 4.73 20.32 6.86
CA ASP A 15 3.83 20.73 7.94
C ASP A 15 2.95 21.92 7.53
N GLN A 16 3.51 22.90 6.83
CA GLN A 16 2.76 24.03 6.28
C GLN A 16 1.76 23.63 5.18
N LEU A 17 2.16 22.70 4.30
CA LEU A 17 1.27 22.19 3.26
C LEU A 17 0.07 21.45 3.87
N TRP A 18 0.33 20.72 4.95
CA TRP A 18 -0.63 19.92 5.68
C TRP A 18 -1.58 20.77 6.55
N ALA A 19 -1.06 21.78 7.24
CA ALA A 19 -1.82 22.67 8.13
C ALA A 19 -2.91 23.48 7.41
N ASN A 20 -2.75 23.74 6.10
CA ASN A 20 -3.71 24.50 5.30
C ASN A 20 -4.86 23.67 4.71
N THR A 21 -4.92 22.36 4.97
CA THR A 21 -5.94 21.48 4.37
C THR A 21 -7.23 21.34 5.20
N GLY A 22 -7.24 21.79 6.46
CA GLY A 22 -8.43 21.74 7.33
C GLY A 22 -8.91 20.34 7.72
N LEU A 23 -8.20 19.29 7.31
CA LEU A 23 -8.52 17.88 7.57
C LEU A 23 -7.61 17.34 8.67
N LYS A 24 -8.15 16.48 9.54
CA LYS A 24 -7.33 15.96 10.64
C LYS A 24 -6.16 15.14 10.05
N PRO A 25 -4.92 15.25 10.58
CA PRO A 25 -3.77 14.38 10.28
C PRO A 25 -4.09 12.98 9.76
N ALA A 26 -4.89 12.26 10.53
CA ALA A 26 -5.24 10.86 10.33
C ALA A 26 -6.14 10.62 9.11
N GLN A 27 -6.90 11.64 8.67
CA GLN A 27 -7.81 11.53 7.53
C GLN A 27 -7.10 11.65 6.18
N PHE A 28 -5.95 12.33 6.12
CA PHE A 28 -5.12 12.41 4.91
C PHE A 28 -3.93 11.46 4.92
N SER A 29 -3.32 11.22 6.09
CA SER A 29 -2.13 10.37 6.17
C SER A 29 -2.44 8.92 5.80
N VAL A 30 -3.63 8.41 6.13
CA VAL A 30 -4.01 7.02 5.88
C VAL A 30 -4.20 6.72 4.38
N PRO A 31 -4.98 7.48 3.59
CA PRO A 31 -5.07 7.24 2.15
C PRO A 31 -3.73 7.40 1.41
N VAL A 32 -2.95 8.43 1.78
CA VAL A 32 -1.64 8.66 1.15
C VAL A 32 -0.67 7.53 1.48
N LEU A 33 -0.62 7.08 2.74
CA LEU A 33 0.21 5.94 3.14
C LEU A 33 -0.22 4.65 2.42
N GLY A 34 -1.53 4.44 2.27
CA GLY A 34 -2.09 3.33 1.47
C GLY A 34 -1.60 3.37 0.03
N LEU A 35 -1.63 4.53 -0.63
CA LEU A 35 -1.10 4.68 -2.01
C LEU A 35 0.40 4.39 -2.10
N VAL A 36 1.19 4.87 -1.14
CA VAL A 36 2.64 4.60 -1.09
C VAL A 36 2.90 3.11 -0.92
N PHE A 37 2.16 2.46 -0.01
CA PHE A 37 2.23 1.02 0.21
C PHE A 37 1.87 0.25 -1.07
N LEU A 38 0.76 0.57 -1.72
CA LEU A 38 0.31 -0.12 -2.94
C LEU A 38 1.33 0.04 -4.08
N ARG A 39 1.92 1.23 -4.25
CA ARG A 39 2.99 1.45 -5.24
C ARG A 39 4.24 0.61 -4.93
N TYR A 40 4.63 0.51 -3.66
CA TYR A 40 5.76 -0.30 -3.24
C TYR A 40 5.49 -1.80 -3.45
N ALA A 41 4.31 -2.27 -3.05
CA ALA A 41 3.88 -3.65 -3.23
C ALA A 41 3.84 -4.03 -4.72
N GLU A 42 3.27 -3.20 -5.59
CA GLU A 42 3.23 -3.47 -7.04
C GLU A 42 4.64 -3.57 -7.63
N LYS A 43 5.56 -2.69 -7.23
CA LYS A 43 6.95 -2.78 -7.69
C LYS A 43 7.59 -4.11 -7.30
N LYS A 44 7.39 -4.58 -6.06
CA LYS A 44 7.94 -5.86 -5.59
C LYS A 44 7.30 -7.03 -6.31
N PHE A 45 5.98 -7.01 -6.47
CA PHE A 45 5.23 -8.03 -7.19
C PHE A 45 5.68 -8.12 -8.65
N ALA A 46 5.84 -7.00 -9.36
CA ALA A 46 6.29 -6.96 -10.74
C ALA A 46 7.71 -7.53 -10.93
N LEU A 47 8.61 -7.30 -9.95
CA LEU A 47 9.94 -7.92 -9.97
C LEU A 47 9.87 -9.44 -9.80
N ALA A 48 9.00 -9.95 -8.92
CA ALA A 48 8.76 -11.38 -8.79
C ALA A 48 8.10 -11.96 -10.05
N GLU A 49 7.12 -11.27 -10.64
CA GLU A 49 6.45 -11.67 -11.88
C GLU A 49 7.43 -11.74 -13.06
N ALA A 50 8.39 -10.81 -13.15
CA ALA A 50 9.44 -10.87 -14.16
C ALA A 50 10.40 -12.06 -13.97
N LYS A 51 10.62 -12.50 -12.72
CA LYS A 51 11.48 -13.65 -12.38
C LYS A 51 10.79 -15.00 -12.60
N LEU A 52 9.53 -15.11 -12.15
CA LEU A 52 8.77 -16.35 -12.10
C LEU A 52 7.92 -16.57 -13.36
N GLY A 53 7.45 -15.48 -13.96
CA GLY A 53 6.37 -15.45 -14.95
C GLY A 53 5.00 -15.16 -14.32
N PRO A 54 4.02 -14.70 -15.10
CA PRO A 54 2.69 -14.39 -14.59
C PRO A 54 1.97 -15.64 -14.07
N VAL A 55 1.02 -15.45 -13.17
CA VAL A 55 0.18 -16.55 -12.65
C VAL A 55 -0.48 -17.30 -13.82
N GLY A 56 -0.44 -18.64 -13.78
CA GLY A 56 -0.95 -19.50 -14.85
C GLY A 56 0.01 -19.70 -16.03
N SER A 57 1.14 -19.00 -16.06
CA SER A 57 2.23 -19.28 -17.00
C SER A 57 3.00 -20.54 -16.62
N GLY A 58 3.90 -20.98 -17.49
CA GLY A 58 4.64 -22.24 -17.34
C GLY A 58 4.03 -23.40 -18.13
N GLY A 59 4.82 -24.48 -18.23
CA GLY A 59 4.47 -25.70 -18.96
C GLY A 59 3.54 -26.62 -18.16
N ARG A 60 4.05 -27.81 -17.76
CA ARG A 60 3.27 -28.78 -16.97
C ARG A 60 2.93 -28.28 -15.56
N ARG A 61 3.88 -27.63 -14.89
CA ARG A 61 3.63 -26.91 -13.63
C ARG A 61 3.30 -25.47 -13.97
N LYS A 62 2.16 -24.99 -13.47
CA LYS A 62 1.76 -23.60 -13.58
C LYS A 62 2.30 -22.80 -12.41
N ILE A 63 2.69 -21.56 -12.67
CA ILE A 63 3.04 -20.60 -11.63
C ILE A 63 1.76 -20.20 -10.89
N GLY A 64 1.79 -20.32 -9.57
CA GLY A 64 0.69 -19.96 -8.68
C GLY A 64 1.13 -18.96 -7.63
N LYS A 65 0.16 -18.53 -6.83
CA LYS A 65 0.36 -17.61 -5.70
C LYS A 65 1.47 -18.06 -4.74
N ALA A 66 1.54 -19.35 -4.40
CA ALA A 66 2.55 -19.89 -3.50
C ALA A 66 3.99 -19.67 -4.01
N ASP A 67 4.20 -19.59 -5.32
CA ASP A 67 5.52 -19.30 -5.89
C ASP A 67 5.94 -17.84 -5.62
N TYR A 68 4.98 -16.91 -5.61
CA TYR A 68 5.21 -15.51 -5.25
C TYR A 68 5.42 -15.35 -3.73
N GLU A 69 4.64 -16.04 -2.92
CA GLU A 69 4.80 -16.05 -1.46
C GLU A 69 6.18 -16.59 -1.06
N ALA A 70 6.68 -17.62 -1.76
CA ALA A 70 8.02 -18.16 -1.55
C ALA A 70 9.16 -17.16 -1.88
N GLU A 71 8.91 -16.15 -2.72
CA GLU A 71 9.83 -15.03 -2.96
C GLU A 71 9.70 -13.91 -1.90
N GLY A 72 8.84 -14.08 -0.91
CA GLY A 72 8.59 -13.10 0.15
C GLY A 72 7.88 -11.84 -0.34
N VAL A 73 7.10 -11.95 -1.42
CA VAL A 73 6.30 -10.82 -1.95
C VAL A 73 4.82 -11.00 -1.63
N ILE A 74 4.17 -9.88 -1.33
CA ILE A 74 2.70 -9.82 -1.16
C ILE A 74 2.06 -10.16 -2.50
N PHE A 75 1.16 -11.13 -2.50
CA PHE A 75 0.39 -11.47 -3.69
C PHE A 75 -0.65 -10.38 -3.98
N LEU A 76 -0.66 -9.86 -5.22
CA LEU A 76 -1.56 -8.80 -5.65
C LEU A 76 -2.53 -9.29 -6.73
N ARG A 77 -3.83 -9.20 -6.42
CA ARG A 77 -4.89 -9.28 -7.43
C ARG A 77 -4.86 -8.05 -8.35
N PRO A 78 -5.34 -8.14 -9.60
CA PRO A 78 -5.35 -7.02 -10.54
C PRO A 78 -5.96 -5.73 -9.96
N GLU A 79 -7.07 -5.84 -9.24
CA GLU A 79 -7.77 -4.73 -8.59
C GLU A 79 -6.99 -4.08 -7.43
N ALA A 80 -6.01 -4.79 -6.87
CA ALA A 80 -5.16 -4.30 -5.79
C ALA A 80 -3.83 -3.69 -6.29
N ARG A 81 -3.60 -3.67 -7.61
CA ARG A 81 -2.39 -3.07 -8.19
C ARG A 81 -2.53 -1.55 -8.24
N PHE A 82 -1.45 -0.83 -7.99
CA PHE A 82 -1.43 0.63 -8.07
C PHE A 82 -1.70 1.14 -9.50
N SER A 83 -1.39 0.36 -10.54
CA SER A 83 -1.83 0.59 -11.92
C SER A 83 -3.36 0.65 -12.08
N ALA A 84 -4.13 -0.14 -11.32
CA ALA A 84 -5.59 -0.04 -11.34
C ALA A 84 -6.06 1.30 -10.76
N LEU A 85 -5.44 1.76 -9.67
CA LEU A 85 -5.74 3.06 -9.06
C LEU A 85 -5.36 4.24 -9.98
N GLN A 86 -4.32 4.12 -10.79
CA GLN A 86 -3.94 5.15 -11.77
C GLN A 86 -4.97 5.33 -12.89
N SER A 87 -5.84 4.34 -13.12
CA SER A 87 -6.91 4.45 -14.12
C SER A 87 -8.15 5.20 -13.62
N LEU A 88 -8.20 5.54 -12.33
CA LEU A 88 -9.30 6.30 -11.74
C LEU A 88 -9.28 7.76 -12.20
N THR A 89 -10.47 8.30 -12.41
CA THR A 89 -10.74 9.68 -12.79
C THR A 89 -11.03 10.55 -11.56
N GLU A 90 -11.07 11.87 -11.72
CA GLU A 90 -11.39 12.81 -10.63
C GLU A 90 -12.80 12.60 -10.04
N GLY A 91 -13.72 11.99 -10.79
CA GLY A 91 -15.06 11.66 -10.32
C GLY A 91 -15.13 10.38 -9.48
N ASP A 92 -14.06 9.60 -9.43
CA ASP A 92 -14.02 8.33 -8.72
C ASP A 92 -13.70 8.51 -7.23
N ASN A 93 -14.23 7.61 -6.40
CA ASN A 93 -13.93 7.61 -4.97
C ASN A 93 -12.60 6.90 -4.69
N ILE A 94 -11.50 7.64 -4.78
CA ILE A 94 -10.13 7.15 -4.55
C ILE A 94 -10.00 6.49 -3.17
N GLY A 95 -10.58 7.07 -2.12
CA GLY A 95 -10.52 6.51 -0.77
C GLY A 95 -11.17 5.13 -0.67
N LYS A 96 -12.33 4.95 -1.33
CA LYS A 96 -12.99 3.65 -1.41
C LYS A 96 -12.14 2.65 -2.19
N ALA A 97 -11.57 3.04 -3.33
CA ALA A 97 -10.75 2.15 -4.15
C ALA A 97 -9.47 1.70 -3.41
N ILE A 98 -8.82 2.59 -2.65
CA ILE A 98 -7.69 2.22 -1.78
C ILE A 98 -8.14 1.19 -0.73
N ASN A 99 -9.27 1.43 -0.05
CA ASN A 99 -9.78 0.49 0.97
C ASN A 99 -10.10 -0.89 0.37
N GLU A 100 -10.70 -0.94 -0.82
CA GLU A 100 -11.00 -2.18 -1.54
C GLU A 100 -9.71 -2.92 -1.95
N ALA A 101 -8.70 -2.20 -2.44
CA ALA A 101 -7.39 -2.75 -2.75
C ALA A 101 -6.70 -3.34 -1.51
N MET A 102 -6.71 -2.62 -0.38
CA MET A 102 -6.13 -3.09 0.88
C MET A 102 -6.84 -4.35 1.40
N LYS A 103 -8.18 -4.37 1.37
CA LYS A 103 -8.97 -5.56 1.72
C LYS A 103 -8.62 -6.74 0.80
N ALA A 104 -8.47 -6.48 -0.49
CA ALA A 104 -8.13 -7.52 -1.44
C ALA A 104 -6.75 -8.15 -1.16
N ILE A 105 -5.80 -7.36 -0.68
CA ILE A 105 -4.49 -7.81 -0.21
C ILE A 105 -4.63 -8.67 1.04
N GLU A 106 -5.38 -8.23 2.04
CA GLU A 106 -5.58 -8.99 3.28
C GLU A 106 -6.25 -10.35 3.04
N ASP A 107 -7.19 -10.43 2.11
CA ASP A 107 -7.86 -11.68 1.74
C ASP A 107 -6.89 -12.68 1.09
N GLU A 108 -5.92 -12.18 0.33
CA GLU A 108 -4.92 -13.01 -0.32
C GLU A 108 -3.72 -13.32 0.56
N ASN A 109 -3.42 -12.51 1.57
CA ASN A 109 -2.18 -12.64 2.33
C ASN A 109 -2.53 -12.77 3.82
N PRO A 110 -3.03 -13.95 4.27
CA PRO A 110 -3.52 -14.13 5.63
C PRO A 110 -2.46 -13.88 6.70
N ASP A 111 -1.18 -14.07 6.37
CA ASP A 111 -0.06 -13.77 7.27
C ASP A 111 0.05 -12.27 7.59
N LEU A 112 -0.51 -11.38 6.76
CA LEU A 112 -0.60 -9.94 7.04
C LEU A 112 -1.68 -9.61 8.10
N LYS A 113 -2.59 -10.53 8.42
CA LYS A 113 -3.64 -10.30 9.43
C LYS A 113 -3.10 -10.34 10.87
N GLY A 114 -1.84 -10.74 11.07
CA GLY A 114 -1.22 -10.95 12.39
C GLY A 114 -0.80 -9.68 13.15
N ASP A 115 -0.63 -8.54 12.48
CA ASP A 115 -0.10 -7.31 13.09
C ASP A 115 -1.18 -6.24 13.31
N ARG A 116 -2.41 -6.64 13.66
CA ARG A 116 -3.37 -5.66 14.20
C ARG A 116 -2.79 -5.15 15.52
N VAL A 117 -2.17 -3.96 15.47
CA VAL A 117 -1.92 -3.14 16.65
C VAL A 117 -3.27 -2.96 17.32
N GLU A 118 -3.50 -3.65 18.42
CA GLU A 118 -4.70 -3.44 19.23
C GLU A 118 -4.72 -1.95 19.62
N PRO A 119 -5.83 -1.23 19.39
CA PRO A 119 -5.95 0.12 19.90
C PRO A 119 -5.77 0.06 21.42
N ALA A 120 -4.89 0.92 21.96
CA ALA A 120 -4.66 1.01 23.40
C ALA A 120 -6.01 1.12 24.13
N PRO A 121 -6.20 0.40 25.24
CA PRO A 121 -7.47 0.41 25.95
C PRO A 121 -7.82 1.86 26.30
N GLU A 122 -8.98 2.31 25.84
CA GLU A 122 -9.50 3.61 26.21
C GLU A 122 -9.54 3.67 27.75
N ALA A 123 -8.78 4.60 28.31
CA ALA A 123 -8.82 4.88 29.73
C ALA A 123 -10.24 5.35 30.05
N GLN A 124 -11.01 4.45 30.65
CA GLN A 124 -12.33 4.75 31.18
C GLN A 124 -12.13 5.78 32.30
N GLY A 125 -12.66 6.99 32.05
CA GLY A 125 -12.88 8.01 33.08
C GLY A 125 -14.18 7.78 33.81
#